data_AF-A0A2N3GFB0-F1
#
_entry.id   AF-A0A2N3GFB0-F1
#
_cell.length_a   1.000
_cell.length_b   1.000
_cell.length_c   1.000
_cell.angle_alpha   90.00
_cell.angle_beta   90.00
_cell.angle_gamma   90.00
#
_symmetry.space_group_name_H-M   'P 1'
#
loop_
_entity.id
_entity.type
_entity.pdbx_description
1 polymer ?
#
loop_
_entity_poly.entity_id
_entity_poly.type
_entity_poly.pdbx_seq_one_letter_code
_entity_poly.pdbx_strand_id
1 'polypeptide(L)'
;MPAAPFRAHLRLLLDRSGLPWPVMAMTAGVSTRLVGRLLGVTQSRQLPKLPRDSALRLFYLSDQRLAELARTRIPADDARRQVEELLARGCSPLALARYCRLSTAELDTLRHSSTCTELTALLVRSARLQYPG
;
A
#
# COMPACT_ATOMS: atom_id res chain seq x y z
N MET A 1 13.30 19.45 -2.80
CA MET A 1 12.20 20.08 -2.02
C MET A 1 12.38 19.76 -0.54
N PRO A 2 12.11 20.69 0.41
CA PRO A 2 12.14 20.39 1.84
C PRO A 2 11.17 19.25 2.18
N ALA A 3 11.59 18.29 2.99
CA ALA A 3 10.82 17.07 3.23
C ALA A 3 9.67 17.22 4.25
N ALA A 4 9.76 18.20 5.16
CA ALA A 4 8.83 18.33 6.29
C ALA A 4 7.34 18.49 5.87
N PRO A 5 6.97 19.32 4.88
CA PRO A 5 5.57 19.44 4.45
C PRO A 5 4.99 18.12 3.91
N PHE A 6 5.76 17.39 3.09
CA PHE A 6 5.33 16.11 2.52
C PHE A 6 5.18 15.02 3.59
N ARG A 7 6.03 15.06 4.62
CA ARG A 7 5.89 14.17 5.79
C ARG A 7 4.61 14.47 6.56
N ALA A 8 4.32 15.75 6.81
CA ALA A 8 3.08 16.16 7.49
C ALA A 8 1.84 15.75 6.68
N HIS A 9 1.86 16.00 5.36
CA HIS A 9 0.80 15.58 4.44
C HIS A 9 0.53 14.07 4.49
N LEU A 10 1.57 13.26 4.37
CA LEU A 10 1.43 11.80 4.45
C LEU A 10 0.89 11.34 5.80
N ARG A 11 1.33 11.93 6.92
CA ARG A 11 0.80 11.59 8.25
C ARG A 11 -0.69 11.91 8.35
N LEU A 12 -1.11 13.08 7.86
CA LEU A 12 -2.53 13.43 7.83
C LEU A 12 -3.35 12.43 7.02
N LEU A 13 -2.88 12.03 5.83
CA LEU A 13 -3.55 11.02 5.02
C LEU A 13 -3.59 9.66 5.72
N LEU A 14 -2.53 9.29 6.45
CA LEU A 14 -2.46 8.01 7.19
C LEU A 14 -3.51 7.99 8.29
N ASP A 15 -3.59 9.08 9.06
CA ASP A 15 -4.54 9.20 10.16
C ASP A 15 -5.99 9.18 9.65
N ARG A 16 -6.26 9.79 8.49
CA ARG A 16 -7.61 9.85 7.90
C ARG A 16 -8.07 8.56 7.23
N SER A 17 -7.20 7.93 6.44
CA SER A 17 -7.55 6.73 5.65
C SER A 17 -7.38 5.43 6.45
N GLY A 18 -6.53 5.46 7.48
CA GLY A 18 -6.04 4.28 8.19
C GLY A 18 -5.25 3.29 7.32
N LEU A 19 -4.99 3.62 6.05
CA LEU A 19 -4.34 2.71 5.11
C LEU A 19 -2.87 2.51 5.47
N PRO A 20 -2.29 1.33 5.20
CA PRO A 20 -0.87 1.12 5.39
C PRO A 20 -0.05 2.10 4.54
N TRP A 21 1.02 2.68 5.11
CA TRP A 21 1.89 3.61 4.39
C TRP A 21 2.45 3.09 3.06
N PRO A 22 2.72 1.79 2.84
CA PRO A 22 3.19 1.34 1.53
C PRO A 22 2.12 1.48 0.44
N VAL A 23 0.84 1.41 0.79
CA VAL A 23 -0.26 1.66 -0.15
C VAL A 23 -0.15 3.08 -0.67
N MET A 24 0.07 4.08 0.20
CA MET A 24 0.24 5.48 -0.22
C MET A 24 1.45 5.68 -1.14
N ALA A 25 2.56 5.04 -0.82
CA ALA A 25 3.75 5.09 -1.66
C ALA A 25 3.47 4.53 -3.06
N MET A 26 2.83 3.37 -3.12
CA MET A 26 2.45 2.72 -4.39
C MET A 26 1.42 3.53 -5.18
N THR A 27 0.39 4.07 -4.53
CA THR A 27 -0.62 4.95 -5.16
C THR A 27 0.01 6.22 -5.72
N ALA A 28 0.95 6.82 -5.00
CA ALA A 28 1.69 7.99 -5.49
C ALA A 28 2.73 7.61 -6.58
N GLY A 29 2.97 6.32 -6.85
CA GLY A 29 4.03 5.88 -7.74
C GLY A 29 5.42 6.27 -7.24
N VAL A 30 5.63 6.30 -5.93
CA VAL A 30 6.89 6.63 -5.26
C VAL A 30 7.45 5.38 -4.59
N SER A 31 8.78 5.24 -4.59
CA SER A 31 9.46 4.13 -3.93
C SER A 31 9.02 3.99 -2.46
N THR A 32 8.60 2.79 -2.08
CA THR A 32 8.26 2.45 -0.68
C THR A 32 9.44 2.68 0.26
N ARG A 33 10.68 2.43 -0.19
CA ARG A 33 11.88 2.74 0.59
C ARG A 33 12.02 4.25 0.87
N LEU A 34 11.76 5.09 -0.13
CA LEU A 34 11.83 6.55 0.04
C LEU A 34 10.75 7.05 1.00
N VAL A 35 9.52 6.58 0.88
CA VAL A 35 8.41 6.96 1.78
C VAL A 35 8.66 6.43 3.20
N GLY A 36 9.16 5.20 3.35
CA GLY A 36 9.54 4.63 4.65
C GLY A 36 10.62 5.46 5.35
N ARG A 37 11.64 5.93 4.63
CA ARG A 37 12.65 6.86 5.16
C ARG A 37 12.09 8.24 5.49
N LEU A 38 11.15 8.73 4.69
CA LEU A 38 10.50 10.03 4.90
C LEU A 38 9.66 10.02 6.18
N LEU A 39 8.95 8.92 6.44
CA LEU A 39 8.11 8.72 7.62
C LEU A 39 8.92 8.26 8.86
N GLY A 40 10.17 7.84 8.68
CA GLY A 40 11.03 7.33 9.76
C GLY A 40 10.70 5.90 10.19
N VAL A 41 10.05 5.12 9.33
CA VAL A 41 9.70 3.70 9.60
C VAL A 41 10.93 2.80 9.40
N THR A 42 11.87 3.21 8.55
CA THR A 42 13.13 2.48 8.34
C THR A 42 14.21 3.04 9.26
N GLN A 43 15.12 2.19 9.78
CA GLN A 43 16.26 2.59 10.63
C GLN A 43 17.30 3.53 9.97
N SER A 44 17.00 4.06 8.77
CA SER A 44 17.88 4.99 8.05
C SER A 44 17.66 6.43 8.52
N ARG A 45 18.70 7.27 8.39
CA ARG A 45 18.59 8.72 8.61
C ARG A 45 17.45 9.31 7.79
N GLN A 46 16.60 10.10 8.47
CA GLN A 46 15.49 10.83 7.87
C GLN A 46 15.98 11.72 6.73
N LEU A 47 15.19 11.80 5.67
CA LEU A 47 15.51 12.62 4.50
C LEU A 47 15.18 14.09 4.79
N PRO A 48 16.15 15.03 4.69
CA PRO A 48 15.87 16.46 4.84
C PRO A 48 15.28 17.07 3.55
N LYS A 49 15.57 16.45 2.39
CA LYS A 49 15.08 16.88 1.08
C LYS A 49 14.59 15.69 0.27
N LEU A 50 13.58 15.94 -0.57
CA LEU A 50 13.04 15.01 -1.55
C LEU A 50 13.41 15.44 -2.98
N PRO A 51 13.64 14.48 -3.90
CA PRO A 51 13.64 14.76 -5.33
C PRO A 51 12.36 15.46 -5.76
N ARG A 52 12.45 16.39 -6.70
CA ARG A 52 11.31 17.21 -7.14
C ARG A 52 10.16 16.35 -7.68
N ASP A 53 10.47 15.35 -8.51
CA ASP A 53 9.47 14.43 -9.08
C ASP A 53 8.70 13.69 -7.98
N SER A 54 9.40 13.08 -7.01
CA SER A 54 8.75 12.40 -5.89
C SER A 54 7.92 13.35 -5.02
N ALA A 55 8.40 14.58 -4.81
CA ALA A 55 7.67 15.59 -4.07
C ALA A 55 6.35 15.97 -4.77
N LEU A 56 6.36 16.16 -6.09
CA LEU A 56 5.15 16.43 -6.87
C LEU A 56 4.16 15.27 -6.82
N ARG A 57 4.64 14.03 -7.00
CA ARG A 57 3.79 12.84 -6.88
C ARG A 57 3.12 12.72 -5.51
N LEU A 58 3.87 12.97 -4.43
CA LEU A 58 3.32 12.97 -3.07
C LEU A 58 2.34 14.15 -2.84
N PHE A 59 2.58 15.29 -3.47
CA PHE A 59 1.69 16.45 -3.38
C PHE A 59 0.31 16.18 -4.00
N TYR A 60 0.27 15.48 -5.14
CA TYR A 60 -0.99 15.12 -5.81
C TYR A 60 -1.75 13.96 -5.15
N LEU A 61 -1.15 13.27 -4.18
CA LEU A 61 -1.85 12.24 -3.42
C LEU A 61 -2.90 12.90 -2.52
N SER A 62 -4.15 12.43 -2.58
CA SER A 62 -5.29 13.03 -1.86
C SER A 62 -6.21 11.97 -1.24
N ASP A 63 -7.00 12.38 -0.25
CA ASP A 63 -8.05 11.55 0.35
C ASP A 63 -9.03 11.02 -0.72
N GLN A 64 -9.40 11.87 -1.70
CA GLN A 64 -10.26 11.47 -2.80
C GLN A 64 -9.65 10.34 -3.63
N ARG A 65 -8.38 10.47 -4.02
CA ARG A 65 -7.71 9.43 -4.81
C ARG A 65 -7.62 8.12 -4.02
N LEU A 66 -7.36 8.18 -2.72
CA LEU A 66 -7.35 7.00 -1.86
C LEU A 66 -8.73 6.34 -1.76
N ALA A 67 -9.81 7.11 -1.68
CA ALA A 67 -11.18 6.59 -1.68
C ALA A 67 -11.59 5.97 -3.02
N GLU A 68 -11.06 6.46 -4.14
CA GLU A 68 -11.29 5.86 -5.47
C GLU A 68 -10.68 4.45 -5.61
N LEU A 69 -9.61 4.12 -4.87
CA LEU A 69 -8.98 2.80 -4.93
C LEU A 69 -9.96 1.68 -4.56
N ALA A 70 -10.85 1.92 -3.60
CA ALA A 70 -11.85 0.95 -3.15
C ALA A 70 -13.00 0.77 -4.15
N ARG A 71 -13.16 1.69 -5.11
CA ARG A 71 -14.25 1.68 -6.10
C ARG A 71 -13.79 1.24 -7.49
N THR A 72 -12.50 1.40 -7.78
CA THR A 72 -11.91 1.06 -9.08
C THR A 72 -11.68 -0.44 -9.19
N ARG A 73 -12.32 -1.08 -10.18
CA ARG A 73 -12.14 -2.51 -10.48
C ARG A 73 -11.00 -2.71 -11.48
N ILE A 74 -10.14 -3.68 -11.21
CA ILE A 74 -9.01 -4.06 -12.06
C ILE A 74 -8.95 -5.60 -12.20
N PRO A 75 -8.23 -6.14 -13.20
CA PRO A 75 -7.97 -7.57 -13.30
C PRO A 75 -7.30 -8.13 -12.04
N ALA A 76 -7.74 -9.29 -11.57
CA ALA A 76 -7.28 -9.87 -10.31
C ALA A 76 -6.03 -10.76 -10.45
N ASP A 77 -5.55 -11.06 -11.66
CA ASP A 77 -4.50 -12.06 -11.90
C ASP A 77 -3.24 -11.83 -11.06
N ASP A 78 -2.77 -10.58 -11.02
CA ASP A 78 -1.59 -10.20 -10.25
C ASP A 78 -1.81 -10.26 -8.74
N ALA A 79 -3.00 -9.89 -8.27
CA ALA A 79 -3.35 -9.96 -6.85
C ALA A 79 -3.49 -11.43 -6.40
N ARG A 80 -4.18 -12.25 -7.20
CA ARG A 80 -4.34 -13.69 -6.97
C ARG A 80 -2.99 -14.40 -6.86
N ARG A 81 -2.12 -14.22 -7.86
CA ARG A 81 -0.76 -14.79 -7.84
C ARG A 81 0.00 -14.42 -6.57
N GLN A 82 -0.09 -13.16 -6.14
CA GLN A 82 0.60 -12.70 -4.92
C GLN A 82 0.00 -13.30 -3.65
N VAL A 83 -1.33 -13.46 -3.57
CA VAL A 83 -1.97 -14.17 -2.45
C VAL A 83 -1.49 -15.62 -2.40
N GLU A 84 -1.50 -16.32 -3.53
CA GLU A 84 -1.05 -17.71 -3.62
C GLU A 84 0.41 -17.87 -3.19
N GLU A 85 1.30 -17.00 -3.67
CA GLU A 85 2.71 -16.98 -3.24
C GLU A 85 2.87 -16.74 -1.73
N LEU A 86 2.11 -15.81 -1.15
CA LEU A 86 2.17 -15.53 0.29
C LEU A 86 1.68 -16.72 1.11
N LEU A 87 0.58 -17.35 0.72
CA LEU A 87 0.05 -18.55 1.37
C LEU A 87 1.00 -19.74 1.24
N ALA A 88 1.61 -19.95 0.07
CA ALA A 88 2.59 -21.01 -0.16
C ALA A 88 3.86 -20.85 0.71
N ARG A 89 4.22 -19.60 1.07
CA ARG A 89 5.30 -19.30 2.03
C ARG A 89 4.88 -19.47 3.49
N GLY A 90 3.68 -19.96 3.77
CA GLY A 90 3.18 -20.20 5.13
C GLY A 90 2.56 -18.96 5.80
N CYS A 91 2.26 -17.89 5.06
CA CYS A 91 1.52 -16.77 5.64
C CYS A 91 0.14 -17.25 6.09
N SER A 92 -0.24 -16.93 7.34
CA SER A 92 -1.56 -17.26 7.86
C SER A 92 -2.66 -16.61 7.00
N PRO A 93 -3.64 -17.39 6.48
CA PRO A 93 -4.76 -16.84 5.72
C PRO A 93 -5.53 -15.78 6.50
N LEU A 94 -5.73 -15.99 7.81
CA LEU A 94 -6.41 -15.05 8.69
C LEU A 94 -5.64 -13.74 8.83
N ALA A 95 -4.32 -13.81 9.02
CA ALA A 95 -3.48 -12.63 9.15
C ALA A 95 -3.43 -11.83 7.84
N LEU A 96 -3.32 -12.53 6.70
CA LEU A 96 -3.33 -11.92 5.36
C LEU A 96 -4.69 -11.27 5.06
N ALA A 97 -5.79 -11.95 5.34
CA ALA A 97 -7.15 -11.40 5.18
C ALA A 97 -7.32 -10.12 6.00
N ARG A 98 -6.98 -10.17 7.30
CA ARG A 98 -7.03 -9.01 8.19
C ARG A 98 -6.19 -7.85 7.69
N TYR A 99 -4.96 -8.12 7.24
CA TYR A 99 -4.08 -7.10 6.69
C TYR A 99 -4.68 -6.45 5.43
N CYS A 100 -5.25 -7.27 4.55
CA CYS A 100 -5.91 -6.82 3.32
C CYS A 100 -7.32 -6.25 3.56
N ARG A 101 -7.76 -6.16 4.82
CA ARG A 101 -9.12 -5.72 5.21
C ARG A 101 -10.22 -6.53 4.50
N LEU A 102 -9.98 -7.82 4.34
CA LEU A 102 -10.91 -8.81 3.81
C LEU A 102 -11.28 -9.79 4.93
N SER A 103 -12.46 -10.39 4.81
CA SER A 103 -12.78 -11.65 5.48
C SER A 103 -12.00 -12.81 4.86
N THR A 104 -11.92 -13.94 5.56
CA THR A 104 -11.31 -15.16 5.01
C THR A 104 -12.07 -15.69 3.79
N ALA A 105 -13.40 -15.54 3.77
CA ALA A 105 -14.24 -15.89 2.62
C ALA A 105 -13.98 -14.99 1.40
N GLU A 106 -13.81 -13.68 1.61
CA GLU A 106 -13.45 -12.75 0.52
C GLU A 106 -12.03 -13.00 0.00
N LEU A 107 -11.08 -13.34 0.89
CA LEU A 107 -9.74 -13.74 0.48
C LEU A 107 -9.77 -15.01 -0.37
N ASP A 108 -10.61 -15.99 -0.02
CA ASP A 108 -10.77 -17.21 -0.81
C ASP A 108 -11.46 -16.91 -2.16
N THR A 109 -12.50 -16.09 -2.15
CA THR A 109 -13.19 -15.62 -3.37
C THR A 109 -12.23 -14.90 -4.32
N LEU A 110 -11.29 -14.10 -3.80
CA LEU A 110 -10.28 -13.40 -4.59
C LEU A 110 -9.39 -14.38 -5.39
N ARG A 111 -9.15 -15.60 -4.89
CA ARG A 111 -8.35 -16.62 -5.58
C ARG A 111 -9.06 -17.19 -6.81
N HIS A 112 -10.36 -16.98 -6.93
CA HIS A 112 -11.18 -17.47 -8.04
C HIS A 112 -11.80 -16.35 -8.90
N SER A 113 -11.72 -15.11 -8.43
CA SER A 113 -12.31 -13.95 -9.09
C SER A 113 -11.47 -13.48 -10.28
N SER A 114 -12.13 -13.00 -11.33
CA SER A 114 -11.47 -12.35 -12.48
C SER A 114 -11.11 -10.89 -12.22
N THR A 115 -11.77 -10.23 -11.26
CA THR A 115 -11.53 -8.82 -10.91
C THR A 115 -11.50 -8.58 -9.41
N CYS A 116 -10.73 -7.57 -8.99
CA CYS A 116 -10.68 -7.08 -7.61
C CYS A 116 -10.66 -5.55 -7.60
N THR A 117 -10.69 -4.94 -6.41
CA THR A 117 -10.48 -3.48 -6.32
C THR A 117 -9.00 -3.15 -6.40
N GLU A 118 -8.67 -1.95 -6.88
CA GLU A 118 -7.29 -1.43 -6.87
C GLU A 118 -6.73 -1.40 -5.45
N LEU A 119 -7.57 -1.05 -4.47
CA LEU A 119 -7.20 -1.10 -3.05
C LEU A 119 -6.79 -2.51 -2.60
N THR A 120 -7.58 -3.53 -2.94
CA THR A 120 -7.27 -4.93 -2.61
C THR A 120 -5.93 -5.34 -3.20
N ALA A 121 -5.68 -5.03 -4.47
CA ALA A 121 -4.41 -5.36 -5.12
C ALA A 121 -3.21 -4.65 -4.46
N LEU A 122 -3.37 -3.38 -4.09
CA LEU A 122 -2.32 -2.62 -3.39
C LEU A 122 -2.04 -3.17 -1.99
N LEU A 123 -3.08 -3.58 -1.26
CA LEU A 123 -2.93 -4.20 0.06
C LEU A 123 -2.23 -5.56 -0.03
N VAL A 124 -2.62 -6.41 -0.97
CA VAL A 124 -1.93 -7.69 -1.21
C VAL A 124 -0.46 -7.44 -1.55
N ARG A 125 -0.17 -6.47 -2.43
CA ARG A 125 1.19 -6.11 -2.80
C ARG A 125 1.99 -5.56 -1.63
N SER A 126 1.38 -4.77 -0.75
CA SER A 126 2.05 -4.24 0.44
C SER A 126 2.28 -5.30 1.51
N ALA A 127 1.48 -6.37 1.56
CA ALA A 127 1.65 -7.47 2.51
C ALA A 127 3.02 -8.13 2.38
N ARG A 128 3.57 -8.19 1.16
CA ARG A 128 4.93 -8.69 0.89
C ARG A 128 6.04 -7.95 1.63
N LEU A 129 5.79 -6.70 2.05
CA LEU A 129 6.75 -5.91 2.82
C LEU A 129 6.66 -6.22 4.33
N GLN A 130 5.55 -6.81 4.79
CA GLN A 130 5.36 -7.20 6.19
C GLN A 130 5.77 -8.65 6.46
N TYR A 131 5.67 -9.51 5.45
CA TYR A 131 6.08 -10.89 5.49
C TYR A 131 7.28 -11.10 4.55
N PRO A 132 8.48 -10.62 4.91
CA PRO A 132 9.68 -11.03 4.20
C PRO A 132 9.84 -12.55 4.40
N GLY A 133 9.95 -13.27 3.30
CA GLY A 133 10.30 -14.69 3.32
C GLY A 133 11.71 -14.92 3.83
#